data_AF-A0A0D0HCG5-F1
#
_entry.id   AF-A0A0D0HCG5-F1
#
_cell.length_a   1.000
_cell.length_b   1.000
_cell.length_c   1.000
_cell.angle_alpha   90.00
_cell.angle_beta   90.00
_cell.angle_gamma   90.00
#
_symmetry.space_group_name_H-M   'P 1'
#
loop_
_entity.id
_entity.type
_entity.pdbx_description
1 polymer ?
#
loop_
_entity_poly.entity_id
_entity_poly.type
_entity_poly.pdbx_seq_one_letter_code
_entity_poly.pdbx_strand_id
1 'polypeptide(L)'
;MNKPDSLRAALTAALPEFARDPDRLHIFIEHGSIAVTAAHSLSFEYAYTLDIVVTDYAGHSDHLMVPIIAWLKIHQPELLLNRDLCRDGFKFQAELLDNGKSDVEILLKLTERVGVTEQVDGYDIRHFGEPPIAGT
;
A
#
# COMPACT_ATOMS: atom_id res chain seq x y z
N MET A 1 3.34 -10.62 -2.58
CA MET A 1 2.78 -9.36 -2.07
C MET A 1 1.83 -8.84 -3.12
N ASN A 2 0.58 -8.56 -2.76
CA ASN A 2 -0.50 -8.23 -3.68
C ASN A 2 -0.96 -6.77 -3.57
N LYS A 3 -0.71 -6.13 -2.42
CA LYS A 3 -1.15 -4.75 -2.17
C LYS A 3 -0.51 -3.71 -3.11
N PRO A 4 0.79 -3.78 -3.48
CA PRO A 4 1.40 -2.82 -4.40
C PRO A 4 0.66 -2.74 -5.75
N ASP A 5 0.40 -3.90 -6.37
CA ASP A 5 -0.30 -3.98 -7.66
C ASP A 5 -1.77 -3.57 -7.54
N SER A 6 -2.43 -3.95 -6.44
CA SER A 6 -3.80 -3.52 -6.16
C SER A 6 -3.93 -2.01 -6.02
N LEU A 7 -3.00 -1.35 -5.32
CA LEU A 7 -3.01 0.11 -5.18
C LEU A 7 -2.68 0.80 -6.50
N ARG A 8 -1.72 0.28 -7.28
CA ARG A 8 -1.45 0.76 -8.64
C ARG A 8 -2.70 0.74 -9.50
N ALA A 9 -3.44 -0.37 -9.47
CA ALA A 9 -4.69 -0.51 -10.22
C ALA A 9 -5.75 0.50 -9.75
N ALA A 10 -5.90 0.70 -8.43
CA ALA A 10 -6.83 1.66 -7.87
C ALA A 10 -6.50 3.11 -8.27
N LEU A 11 -5.21 3.50 -8.20
CA LEU A 11 -4.74 4.81 -8.63
C LEU A 11 -4.94 5.02 -10.14
N THR A 12 -4.60 4.02 -10.96
CA THR A 12 -4.77 4.09 -12.42
C THR A 12 -6.24 4.19 -12.82
N ALA A 13 -7.13 3.52 -12.09
CA ALA A 13 -8.58 3.62 -12.31
C ALA A 13 -9.14 4.99 -11.90
N ALA A 14 -8.64 5.58 -10.82
CA ALA A 14 -9.05 6.89 -10.35
C ALA A 14 -8.48 8.05 -11.18
N LEU A 15 -7.26 7.88 -11.72
CA LEU A 15 -6.50 8.90 -12.43
C LEU A 15 -6.07 8.37 -13.80
N PRO A 16 -6.88 8.59 -14.86
CA PRO A 16 -6.60 8.07 -16.20
C PRO A 16 -5.29 8.56 -16.84
N GLU A 17 -4.62 9.54 -16.25
CA GLU A 17 -3.31 10.00 -16.71
C GLU A 17 -2.20 8.99 -16.43
N PHE A 18 -2.30 8.19 -15.36
CA PHE A 18 -1.37 7.09 -15.10
C PHE A 18 -1.53 5.92 -16.07
N ALA A 19 -2.71 5.78 -16.69
CA ALA A 19 -2.90 4.83 -17.79
C ALA A 19 -2.26 5.35 -19.10
N ARG A 20 -2.25 6.68 -19.30
CA ARG A 20 -1.66 7.33 -20.48
C ARG A 20 -0.13 7.38 -20.40
N ASP A 21 0.39 7.58 -19.19
CA ASP A 21 1.82 7.70 -18.93
C ASP A 21 2.17 6.94 -17.63
N PRO A 22 2.38 5.61 -17.72
CA PRO A 22 2.62 4.76 -16.55
C PRO A 22 3.98 5.00 -15.91
N ASP A 23 4.93 5.60 -16.64
CA ASP A 23 6.29 5.88 -16.16
C ASP A 23 6.32 7.01 -15.12
N ARG A 24 5.19 7.67 -14.88
CA ARG A 24 5.04 8.72 -13.87
C ARG A 24 4.58 8.22 -12.51
N LEU A 25 4.24 6.94 -12.38
CA LEU A 25 3.82 6.30 -11.14
C LEU A 25 4.79 5.17 -10.78
N HIS A 26 5.70 5.44 -9.86
CA HIS A 26 6.61 4.45 -9.32
C HIS A 26 6.09 3.94 -7.98
N ILE A 27 6.30 2.64 -7.74
CA ILE A 27 5.93 2.01 -6.47
C ILE A 27 7.09 1.12 -6.07
N PHE A 28 7.62 1.35 -4.87
CA PHE A 28 8.73 0.62 -4.27
C PHE A 28 8.30 0.01 -2.93
N ILE A 29 9.07 -0.98 -2.50
CA ILE A 29 8.92 -1.58 -1.18
C ILE A 29 10.21 -1.33 -0.42
N GLU A 30 10.08 -0.65 0.72
CA GLU A 30 11.19 -0.28 1.57
C GLU A 30 11.02 -0.84 2.98
N HIS A 31 12.12 -0.92 3.71
CA HIS A 31 12.14 -1.28 5.13
C HIS A 31 11.38 -2.59 5.45
N GLY A 32 11.44 -3.56 4.54
CA GLY A 32 10.73 -4.82 4.66
C GLY A 32 11.21 -5.69 5.83
N SER A 33 10.27 -6.34 6.49
CA SER A 33 10.49 -7.30 7.57
C SER A 33 9.46 -8.43 7.52
N ILE A 34 9.80 -9.56 8.12
CA ILE A 34 8.93 -10.73 8.21
C ILE A 34 8.56 -10.96 9.67
N ALA A 35 7.28 -10.87 9.98
CA ALA A 35 6.74 -11.28 11.27
C ALA A 35 6.36 -12.77 11.18
N VAL A 36 7.07 -13.60 11.95
CA VAL A 36 6.87 -15.05 12.02
C VAL A 36 7.17 -15.54 13.43
N THR A 37 6.55 -16.65 13.82
CA THR A 37 6.80 -17.30 15.12
C THR A 37 7.33 -18.71 14.89
N ALA A 38 7.95 -19.32 15.91
CA ALA A 38 8.39 -20.73 15.85
C ALA A 38 7.23 -21.73 16.04
N ALA A 39 6.01 -21.38 15.61
CA ALA A 39 4.87 -22.28 15.61
C ALA A 39 5.04 -23.38 14.55
N HIS A 40 4.22 -24.43 14.63
CA HIS A 40 4.25 -25.52 13.65
C HIS A 40 3.89 -25.07 12.21
N SER A 41 3.08 -24.03 12.06
CA SER A 41 2.73 -23.50 10.74
C SER A 41 3.83 -22.59 10.21
N LEU A 42 4.08 -22.65 8.90
CA LEU A 42 4.98 -21.76 8.17
C LEU A 42 4.31 -20.43 7.77
N SER A 43 3.15 -20.11 8.34
CA SER A 43 2.45 -18.84 8.07
C SER A 43 3.25 -17.65 8.62
N PHE A 44 3.20 -16.53 7.90
CA PHE A 44 3.97 -15.33 8.23
C PHE A 44 3.23 -14.08 7.75
N GLU A 45 3.74 -12.91 8.13
CA GLU A 45 3.25 -11.62 7.67
C GLU A 45 4.42 -10.78 7.13
N TYR A 46 4.26 -10.22 5.93
CA TYR A 46 5.12 -9.15 5.45
C TYR A 46 4.75 -7.85 6.18
N ALA A 47 5.73 -7.09 6.65
CA ALA A 47 5.55 -5.72 7.10
C ALA A 47 6.57 -4.83 6.40
N TYR A 48 6.12 -3.75 5.76
CA TYR A 48 6.96 -2.91 4.91
C TYR A 48 6.42 -1.49 4.78
N THR A 49 7.25 -0.58 4.28
CA THR A 49 6.83 0.74 3.80
C THR A 49 6.63 0.65 2.29
N LEU A 50 5.41 0.87 1.81
CA LEU A 50 5.14 1.09 0.40
C LEU A 50 5.46 2.55 0.09
N ASP A 51 6.42 2.75 -0.80
CA ASP A 51 6.80 4.08 -1.28
C ASP A 51 6.22 4.29 -2.67
N ILE A 52 5.46 5.37 -2.84
CA ILE A 52 4.76 5.72 -4.06
C ILE A 52 5.30 7.07 -4.51
N VAL A 53 6.00 7.09 -5.63
CA VAL A 53 6.56 8.31 -6.20
C VAL A 53 5.80 8.67 -7.47
N VAL A 54 5.21 9.85 -7.48
CA VAL A 54 4.53 10.43 -8.63
C VAL A 54 5.34 11.61 -9.14
N THR A 55 5.74 11.58 -10.41
CA THR A 55 6.55 12.64 -11.01
C THR A 55 5.74 13.56 -11.92
N ASP A 56 6.17 14.82 -12.02
CA ASP A 56 5.64 15.83 -12.94
C ASP A 56 4.11 16.05 -12.79
N TYR A 57 3.55 15.84 -11.59
CA TYR A 57 2.11 15.86 -11.34
C TYR A 57 1.52 17.26 -11.46
N ALA A 58 0.61 17.45 -12.41
CA ALA A 58 -0.03 18.74 -12.67
C ALA A 58 -1.42 18.88 -12.01
N GLY A 59 -1.91 17.80 -11.38
CA GLY A 59 -3.23 17.77 -10.74
C GLY A 59 -3.21 18.29 -9.31
N HIS A 60 -4.39 18.45 -8.72
CA HIS A 60 -4.50 18.73 -7.29
C HIS A 60 -4.12 17.49 -6.46
N SER A 61 -3.36 17.67 -5.37
CA SER A 61 -2.89 16.55 -4.53
C SER A 61 -4.04 15.72 -3.94
N ASP A 62 -5.18 16.34 -3.64
CA ASP A 62 -6.40 15.62 -3.21
C ASP A 62 -6.80 14.48 -4.15
N HIS A 63 -6.55 14.62 -5.45
CA HIS A 63 -6.85 13.59 -6.43
C HIS A 63 -5.96 12.35 -6.27
N LEU A 64 -4.77 12.48 -5.68
CA LEU A 64 -3.92 11.36 -5.26
C LEU A 64 -4.38 10.81 -3.89
N MET A 65 -4.64 11.69 -2.93
CA MET A 65 -4.89 11.30 -1.54
C MET A 65 -6.22 10.56 -1.37
N VAL A 66 -7.29 11.03 -2.01
CA VAL A 66 -8.64 10.45 -1.88
C VAL A 66 -8.69 8.97 -2.30
N PRO A 67 -8.21 8.56 -3.49
CA PRO A 67 -8.22 7.14 -3.86
C PRO A 67 -7.30 6.29 -2.96
N ILE A 68 -6.16 6.82 -2.49
CA ILE A 68 -5.30 6.12 -1.52
C ILE A 68 -6.06 5.87 -0.22
N ILE A 69 -6.74 6.89 0.33
CA ILE A 69 -7.57 6.76 1.54
C ILE A 69 -8.69 5.74 1.33
N ALA A 70 -9.37 5.79 0.18
CA ALA A 70 -10.43 4.84 -0.15
C ALA A 70 -9.90 3.40 -0.21
N TRP A 71 -8.72 3.19 -0.77
CA TRP A 71 -8.04 1.89 -0.82
C TRP A 71 -7.61 1.43 0.59
N LEU A 72 -7.04 2.33 1.40
CA LEU A 72 -6.62 2.02 2.78
C LEU A 72 -7.79 1.58 3.67
N LYS A 73 -9.01 2.11 3.46
CA LYS A 73 -10.20 1.65 4.21
C LYS A 73 -10.49 0.16 4.06
N ILE A 74 -10.05 -0.45 2.96
CA ILE A 74 -10.26 -1.87 2.65
C ILE A 74 -9.00 -2.67 3.01
N HIS A 75 -7.83 -2.11 2.68
CA HIS A 75 -6.58 -2.84 2.68
C HIS A 75 -5.66 -2.52 3.86
N GLN A 76 -5.91 -1.52 4.69
CA GLN A 76 -5.17 -1.28 5.94
C GLN A 76 -6.00 -0.38 6.89
N PRO A 77 -7.25 -0.77 7.24
CA PRO A 77 -8.17 0.12 7.94
C PRO A 77 -7.66 0.53 9.33
N GLU A 78 -6.90 -0.33 10.02
CA GLU A 78 -6.30 -0.03 11.32
C GLU A 78 -5.37 1.19 11.28
N LEU A 79 -4.73 1.45 10.13
CA LEU A 79 -3.93 2.66 9.92
C LEU A 79 -4.79 3.92 10.04
N LEU A 80 -6.05 3.86 9.60
CA LEU A 80 -7.00 4.98 9.65
C LEU A 80 -7.78 5.06 10.97
N LEU A 81 -7.97 3.93 11.64
CA LEU A 81 -8.71 3.85 12.91
C LEU A 81 -7.87 4.28 14.12
N ASN A 82 -6.54 4.32 13.98
CA ASN A 82 -5.63 4.73 15.04
C ASN A 82 -4.82 5.96 14.60
N ARG A 83 -4.97 7.07 15.33
CA ARG A 83 -4.31 8.34 15.02
C ARG A 83 -2.79 8.29 15.05
N ASP A 84 -2.20 7.54 15.99
CA ASP A 84 -0.75 7.41 16.09
C ASP A 84 -0.20 6.55 14.95
N LEU A 85 -0.86 5.43 14.62
CA LEU A 85 -0.50 4.63 13.46
C LEU A 85 -0.61 5.46 12.17
N CYS A 86 -1.70 6.21 12.00
CA CYS A 86 -1.89 7.09 10.85
C CYS A 86 -0.75 8.10 10.71
N ARG A 87 -0.44 8.84 11.79
CA ARG A 87 0.65 9.83 11.82
C ARG A 87 1.99 9.21 11.42
N ASP A 88 2.26 8.00 11.88
CA ASP A 88 3.57 7.37 11.72
C ASP A 88 3.68 6.51 10.45
N GLY A 89 2.56 6.17 9.82
CA GLY A 89 2.47 5.21 8.72
C GLY A 89 1.73 5.69 7.47
N PHE A 90 1.14 6.89 7.44
CA PHE A 90 0.67 7.54 6.22
C PHE A 90 1.27 8.94 6.12
N LYS A 91 2.33 9.07 5.32
CA LYS A 91 3.10 10.29 5.18
C LYS A 91 3.23 10.67 3.72
N PHE A 92 3.49 11.94 3.45
CA PHE A 92 3.80 12.40 2.11
C PHE A 92 4.87 13.49 2.16
N GLN A 93 5.56 13.65 1.04
CA GLN A 93 6.42 14.77 0.72
C GLN A 93 6.06 15.28 -0.67
N ALA A 94 6.24 16.58 -0.90
CA ALA A 94 5.99 17.17 -2.20
C ALA A 94 7.08 18.19 -2.52
N GLU A 95 7.68 18.04 -3.68
CA GLU A 95 8.57 19.03 -4.28
C GLU A 95 7.77 19.82 -5.31
N LEU A 96 7.67 21.14 -5.12
CA LEU A 96 6.97 22.02 -6.06
C LEU A 96 7.94 22.42 -7.17
N LEU A 97 7.49 22.27 -8.42
CA LEU A 97 8.26 22.58 -9.62
C LEU A 97 7.81 23.92 -10.23
N ASP A 98 8.73 24.66 -10.86
CA ASP A 98 8.49 26.00 -11.42
C ASP A 98 7.41 26.06 -12.52
N ASN A 99 7.06 24.91 -13.11
CA ASN A 99 6.07 24.78 -14.19
C ASN A 99 4.64 24.50 -13.67
N GLY A 100 4.39 24.68 -12.37
CA GLY A 100 3.08 24.43 -11.76
C GLY A 100 2.76 22.95 -11.56
N LYS A 101 3.79 22.10 -11.58
CA LYS A 101 3.70 20.67 -11.25
C LYS A 101 4.35 20.39 -9.90
N SER A 102 4.21 19.16 -9.43
CA SER A 102 4.94 18.65 -8.28
C SER A 102 5.39 17.22 -8.47
N ASP A 103 6.51 16.89 -7.85
CA ASP A 103 6.87 15.51 -7.55
C ASP A 103 6.30 15.19 -6.16
N VAL A 104 5.59 14.08 -6.02
CA VAL A 104 4.90 13.70 -4.79
C VAL A 104 5.33 12.30 -4.38
N GLU A 105 5.90 12.19 -3.20
CA GLU A 105 6.22 10.93 -2.55
C GLU A 105 5.17 10.63 -1.47
N ILE A 106 4.64 9.40 -1.43
CA ILE A 106 3.71 8.93 -0.41
C ILE A 106 4.26 7.64 0.19
N LEU A 107 4.39 7.64 1.52
CA LEU A 107 4.87 6.49 2.29
C LEU A 107 3.72 5.89 3.10
N LEU A 108 3.46 4.59 2.89
CA LEU A 108 2.44 3.82 3.59
C LEU A 108 3.06 2.63 4.33
N LYS A 109 2.90 2.54 5.66
CA LYS A 109 3.26 1.33 6.41
C LYS A 109 2.15 0.29 6.27
N LEU A 110 2.46 -0.82 5.62
CA LEU A 110 1.51 -1.87 5.28
C LEU A 110 1.96 -3.22 5.84
N THR A 111 0.99 -4.11 6.03
CA THR A 111 1.22 -5.52 6.35
C THR A 111 0.53 -6.44 5.36
N GLU A 112 1.01 -7.67 5.13
CA GLU A 112 0.30 -8.67 4.32
C GLU A 112 0.47 -10.06 4.92
N ARG A 113 -0.65 -10.66 5.33
CA ARG A 113 -0.67 -11.99 5.95
C ARG A 113 -0.67 -13.09 4.90
N VAL A 114 0.20 -14.07 5.10
CA VAL A 114 0.34 -15.26 4.26
C VAL A 114 0.12 -16.50 5.10
N GLY A 115 -0.92 -17.25 4.76
CA GLY A 115 -1.19 -18.57 5.30
C GLY A 115 -0.45 -19.64 4.52
N VAL A 116 0.15 -20.57 5.23
CA VAL A 116 0.80 -21.74 4.65
C VAL A 116 0.26 -23.01 5.29
N THR A 117 -0.27 -23.90 4.46
CA THR A 117 -0.71 -25.24 4.85
C THR A 117 0.20 -26.27 4.19
N GLU A 118 0.81 -27.15 4.99
CA GLU A 118 1.61 -28.25 4.46
C GLU A 118 0.73 -29.31 3.80
N GLN A 119 1.17 -29.80 2.65
CA GLN A 119 0.54 -30.85 1.86
C GLN A 119 1.57 -31.98 1.63
N VAL A 120 1.11 -33.15 1.18
CA VAL A 120 1.99 -34.30 0.90
C VAL A 120 3.12 -33.96 -0.07
N ASP A 121 2.84 -33.11 -1.07
CA ASP A 121 3.77 -32.76 -2.15
C ASP A 121 4.25 -31.29 -2.13
N GLY A 122 4.05 -30.56 -1.03
CA GLY A 122 4.52 -29.17 -0.92
C GLY A 122 3.69 -28.29 0.02
N TYR A 123 3.47 -27.04 -0.38
CA TYR A 123 2.78 -26.03 0.41
C TYR A 123 1.63 -25.40 -0.38
N ASP A 124 0.45 -25.29 0.26
CA ASP A 124 -0.61 -24.40 -0.20
C ASP A 124 -0.42 -23.03 0.46
N ILE A 125 -0.26 -21.98 -0.35
CA ILE A 125 0.09 -20.63 0.09
C ILE A 125 -1.02 -19.66 -0.32
N ARG A 126 -1.58 -18.95 0.67
CA ARG A 126 -2.68 -18.01 0.45
C ARG A 126 -2.43 -16.67 1.13
N HIS A 127 -2.67 -15.59 0.40
CA HIS A 127 -2.77 -14.25 0.98
C HIS A 127 -4.15 -14.03 1.59
N PHE A 128 -4.20 -13.51 2.81
CA PHE A 128 -5.43 -13.12 3.48
C PHE A 128 -5.67 -11.62 3.36
N GLY A 129 -6.94 -11.23 3.22
CA GLY A 129 -7.35 -9.83 3.35
C GLY A 129 -7.38 -9.37 4.81
N GLU A 130 -7.85 -8.15 5.03
CA GLU A 130 -7.92 -7.56 6.37
C GLU A 130 -8.99 -8.23 7.24
N PRO A 131 -8.75 -8.35 8.57
CA PRO A 131 -9.79 -8.81 9.47
C PRO A 131 -10.98 -7.84 9.46
N PRO A 132 -12.21 -8.32 9.70
CA PRO A 132 -13.36 -7.45 9.85
C PRO A 132 -13.12 -6.43 10.96
N ILE A 133 -13.49 -5.18 10.71
CA ILE A 133 -13.51 -4.15 11.75
C ILE A 133 -14.66 -4.49 12.70
N ALA A 134 -14.39 -4.63 14.00
CA ALA A 134 -15.43 -4.95 14.96
C ALA A 134 -16.46 -3.80 15.04
N GLY A 135 -17.73 -4.09 14.76
CA GLY A 135 -18.83 -3.14 14.90
C GLY A 135 -19.24 -2.39 13.62
N THR A 136 -18.82 -2.84 12.44
CA THR A 136 -19.37 -2.43 11.13
C THR A 136 -20.21 -3.54 10.52
#